data_AF-A0A4P5TB03-F1
#
_entry.id   AF-A0A4P5TB03-F1
#
_cell.length_a   1.000
_cell.length_b   1.000
_cell.length_c   1.000
_cell.angle_alpha   90.00
_cell.angle_beta   90.00
_cell.angle_gamma   90.00
#
_symmetry.space_group_name_H-M   'P 1'
#
loop_
_entity.id
_entity.type
_entity.pdbx_description
1 polymer ?
#
loop_
_entity_poly.entity_id
_entity_poly.type
_entity_poly.pdbx_seq_one_letter_code
_entity_poly.pdbx_strand_id
1 'polypeptide(L)'
;MKKELLIFLFIVSQFFFGCEKNDALDESILQGEVIRVTCASTVVQIKNAEKYGEDGWMNEMSASVQKYDNVFKVENICKVNLEMGKTFKFKIISLTQNDCIQCLLYDAPPKVSYAIEVIP
;
A
#
# COMPACT_ATOMS: atom_id res chain seq x y z
N MET A 1 36.32 -52.78 -10.53
CA MET A 1 35.21 -52.14 -9.80
C MET A 1 35.20 -50.66 -10.11
N LYS A 2 34.60 -50.26 -11.23
CA LYS A 2 34.75 -48.91 -11.82
C LYS A 2 33.48 -48.42 -12.53
N LYS A 3 32.33 -49.06 -12.28
CA LYS A 3 31.08 -48.82 -13.03
C LYS A 3 29.88 -48.37 -12.19
N GLU A 4 29.94 -48.49 -10.86
CA GLU A 4 28.79 -48.14 -9.99
C GLU A 4 28.85 -46.69 -9.45
N LEU A 5 30.00 -46.02 -9.50
CA LEU A 5 30.18 -44.68 -8.90
C LEU A 5 29.91 -43.53 -9.90
N LEU A 6 29.49 -43.83 -11.13
CA LEU A 6 29.24 -42.84 -12.18
C LEU A 6 27.76 -42.49 -12.38
N ILE A 7 26.85 -43.22 -11.72
CA ILE A 7 25.39 -43.05 -11.89
C ILE A 7 24.83 -42.05 -10.85
N PHE A 8 25.53 -41.82 -9.74
CA PHE A 8 25.03 -40.95 -8.67
C PHE A 8 25.19 -39.44 -8.91
N LEU A 9 25.88 -39.03 -9.99
CA LEU A 9 26.18 -37.63 -10.29
C LEU A 9 25.15 -36.96 -11.23
N PHE A 10 24.11 -37.68 -11.66
CA PHE A 10 23.17 -37.18 -12.68
C PHE A 10 21.75 -36.85 -12.15
N ILE A 11 21.45 -37.11 -10.87
CA ILE A 11 20.07 -37.04 -10.36
C ILE A 11 19.78 -35.76 -9.53
N VAL A 12 20.80 -34.97 -9.17
CA VAL A 12 20.64 -33.75 -8.35
C VAL A 12 20.73 -32.47 -9.20
N SER A 13 20.16 -32.48 -10.41
CA SER A 13 20.06 -31.29 -11.27
C SER A 13 18.62 -30.82 -11.49
N GLN A 14 17.66 -31.38 -10.75
CA GLN A 14 16.22 -31.14 -10.94
C GLN A 14 15.57 -30.50 -9.70
N PHE A 15 16.30 -29.70 -8.92
CA PHE A 15 15.65 -28.67 -8.10
C PHE A 15 15.43 -27.45 -8.98
N PHE A 16 14.33 -27.54 -9.71
CA PHE A 16 13.51 -26.47 -10.24
C PHE A 16 14.01 -25.08 -9.84
N PHE A 17 14.60 -24.39 -10.82
CA PHE A 17 14.34 -22.97 -11.00
C PHE A 17 12.82 -22.79 -11.07
N GLY A 18 12.20 -22.67 -9.89
CA GLY A 18 10.98 -21.92 -9.74
C GLY A 18 11.35 -20.51 -10.15
N CYS A 19 11.15 -20.21 -11.44
CA CYS A 19 10.99 -18.84 -11.86
C CYS A 19 9.66 -18.41 -11.22
N GLU A 20 9.71 -18.02 -9.95
CA GLU A 20 8.74 -17.10 -9.42
C GLU A 20 8.77 -15.95 -10.41
N LYS A 21 7.68 -15.78 -11.14
CA LYS A 21 7.34 -14.48 -11.66
C LYS A 21 7.22 -13.62 -10.41
N ASN A 22 8.35 -13.07 -9.97
CA ASN A 22 8.37 -11.74 -9.46
C ASN A 22 7.81 -10.94 -10.63
N ASP A 23 6.48 -10.85 -10.70
CA ASP A 23 5.85 -9.62 -11.12
C ASP A 23 6.49 -8.62 -10.18
N ALA A 24 7.63 -8.06 -10.63
CA ALA A 24 8.16 -6.85 -10.09
C ALA A 24 7.04 -5.86 -10.37
N LEU A 25 6.09 -5.79 -9.42
CA LEU A 25 5.24 -4.65 -9.23
C LEU A 25 6.25 -3.51 -9.27
N ASP A 26 6.22 -2.78 -10.39
CA ASP A 26 6.92 -1.52 -10.56
C ASP A 26 6.86 -0.84 -9.19
N GLU A 27 8.00 -0.65 -8.50
CA GLU A 27 8.01 -0.21 -7.10
C GLU A 27 7.25 1.11 -6.89
N SER A 28 6.89 1.79 -7.99
CA SER A 28 6.00 2.94 -8.04
C SER A 28 4.51 2.62 -7.77
N ILE A 29 4.05 1.38 -7.92
CA ILE A 29 2.65 0.96 -7.75
C ILE A 29 2.44 0.40 -6.34
N LEU A 30 1.66 1.15 -5.56
CA LEU A 30 1.26 0.79 -4.22
C LEU A 30 -0.17 0.27 -4.20
N GLN A 31 -0.47 -0.59 -3.24
CA GLN A 31 -1.80 -1.07 -2.93
C GLN A 31 -2.21 -0.51 -1.57
N GLY A 32 -3.36 0.15 -1.52
CA GLY A 32 -3.90 0.77 -0.31
C GLY A 32 -5.26 0.21 0.05
N GLU A 33 -5.63 0.31 1.33
CA GLU A 33 -6.99 0.13 1.84
C GLU A 33 -7.47 1.43 2.47
N VAL A 34 -8.70 1.85 2.15
CA VAL A 34 -9.30 3.04 2.76
C VAL A 34 -9.80 2.70 4.17
N ILE A 35 -9.08 3.13 5.19
CA ILE A 35 -9.42 2.82 6.59
C ILE A 35 -10.31 3.88 7.25
N ARG A 36 -10.36 5.09 6.68
CA ARG A 36 -11.22 6.17 7.18
C ARG A 36 -11.61 7.16 6.08
N VAL A 37 -12.87 7.54 6.06
CA VAL A 37 -13.40 8.64 5.24
C VAL A 37 -14.24 9.54 6.15
N THR A 38 -13.87 10.81 6.25
CA THR A 38 -14.64 11.87 6.92
C THR A 38 -14.83 13.04 5.94
N CYS A 39 -15.57 14.08 6.33
CA CYS A 39 -15.65 15.29 5.51
C CYS A 39 -14.34 16.11 5.48
N ALA A 40 -13.41 15.87 6.42
CA ALA A 40 -12.17 16.61 6.59
C ALA A 40 -10.95 15.84 6.06
N SER A 41 -10.97 14.51 6.09
CA SER A 41 -9.85 13.69 5.63
C SER A 41 -10.28 12.32 5.10
N THR A 42 -9.46 11.78 4.20
CA THR A 42 -9.48 10.37 3.83
C THR A 42 -8.13 9.77 4.17
N VAL A 43 -8.14 8.64 4.88
CA VAL A 43 -6.95 7.94 5.36
C VAL A 43 -6.85 6.58 4.70
N VAL A 44 -5.68 6.29 4.17
CA VAL A 44 -5.36 5.06 3.46
C VAL A 44 -4.21 4.36 4.16
N GLN A 45 -4.34 3.05 4.35
CA GLN A 45 -3.26 2.18 4.81
C GLN A 45 -2.60 1.49 3.61
N ILE A 46 -1.28 1.59 3.50
CA ILE A 46 -0.50 0.90 2.47
C ILE A 46 -0.30 -0.56 2.88
N LYS A 47 -0.55 -1.48 1.95
CA LYS A 47 -0.57 -2.93 2.22
C LYS A 47 0.62 -3.70 1.64
N ASN A 48 1.32 -3.14 0.66
CA ASN A 48 2.39 -3.81 -0.07
C ASN A 48 3.76 -3.11 0.05
N ALA A 49 3.89 -2.10 0.92
CA ALA A 49 5.17 -1.42 1.18
C ALA A 49 5.18 -0.80 2.58
N GLU A 50 6.26 -1.06 3.33
CA GLU A 50 6.45 -0.57 4.71
C GLU A 50 7.29 0.72 4.79
N LYS A 51 7.82 1.20 3.67
CA LYS A 51 8.69 2.39 3.62
C LYS A 51 7.91 3.72 3.58
N TYR A 52 6.58 3.66 3.52
CA TYR A 52 5.73 4.81 3.25
C TYR A 52 4.64 4.96 4.30
N GLY A 53 4.39 6.21 4.70
CA GLY A 53 3.30 6.54 5.61
C GLY A 53 3.81 6.87 7.01
N GLU A 54 2.86 7.03 7.92
CA GLU A 54 3.07 7.19 9.35
C GLU A 54 2.77 5.87 10.05
N ASP A 55 3.64 5.52 10.98
CA ASP A 55 3.47 4.35 11.84
C ASP A 55 2.84 4.72 13.17
N GLY A 56 2.02 3.81 13.67
CA GLY A 56 1.36 3.89 14.96
C GLY A 56 0.29 4.95 15.10
N TRP A 57 -0.27 5.41 13.99
CA TRP A 57 -1.41 6.31 13.99
C TRP A 57 -2.64 5.64 14.61
N MET A 58 -3.35 6.36 15.47
CA MET A 58 -4.55 5.87 16.14
C MET A 58 -5.81 6.45 15.50
N ASN A 59 -6.72 5.59 15.08
CA ASN A 59 -8.04 6.02 14.66
C ASN A 59 -8.92 6.30 15.89
N GLU A 60 -8.89 7.55 16.37
CA GLU A 60 -9.69 7.98 17.53
C GLU A 60 -11.20 8.05 17.24
N MET A 61 -11.58 8.02 15.96
CA MET A 61 -12.99 8.10 15.53
C MET A 61 -13.66 6.71 15.43
N SER A 62 -12.92 5.61 15.55
CA SER A 62 -13.50 4.26 15.53
C SER A 62 -14.00 3.84 16.91
N ALA A 63 -15.10 3.08 16.94
CA ALA A 63 -15.73 2.59 18.18
C ALA A 63 -14.76 1.80 19.08
N SER A 64 -13.79 1.13 18.46
CA SER A 64 -12.61 0.58 19.14
C SER A 64 -11.40 1.32 18.59
N VAL A 65 -10.60 1.97 19.45
CA VAL A 65 -9.36 2.65 19.02
C VAL A 65 -8.44 1.61 18.38
N GLN A 66 -8.17 1.77 17.09
CA GLN A 66 -7.29 0.89 16.32
C GLN A 66 -6.01 1.64 15.97
N LYS A 67 -4.88 0.97 16.13
CA LYS A 67 -3.56 1.46 15.75
C LYS A 67 -3.21 0.91 14.38
N TYR A 68 -2.74 1.76 13.48
CA TYR A 68 -2.35 1.41 12.12
C TYR A 68 -0.95 1.91 11.83
N ASP A 69 -0.25 1.11 11.03
CA ASP A 69 1.06 1.43 10.46
C ASP A 69 0.94 1.66 8.96
N ASN A 70 1.91 2.36 8.37
CA ASN A 70 1.96 2.71 6.94
C ASN A 70 0.72 3.48 6.44
N VAL A 71 0.22 4.43 7.23
CA VAL A 71 -0.97 5.21 6.87
C VAL A 71 -0.64 6.61 6.38
N PHE A 72 -1.47 7.16 5.51
CA PHE A 72 -1.35 8.54 5.07
C PHE A 72 -2.71 9.18 4.81
N LYS A 73 -2.74 10.51 4.88
CA LYS A 73 -3.88 11.34 4.45
C LYS A 73 -3.80 11.64 2.96
N VAL A 74 -4.90 11.49 2.23
CA VAL A 74 -5.00 11.90 0.82
C VAL A 74 -5.12 13.43 0.71
N GLU A 75 -4.23 14.09 -0.05
CA GLU A 75 -4.17 15.55 -0.14
C GLU A 75 -5.27 16.20 -1.00
N ASN A 76 -5.72 15.53 -2.07
CA ASN A 76 -6.76 16.04 -2.96
C ASN A 76 -7.81 14.95 -3.24
N ILE A 77 -8.66 14.70 -2.25
CA ILE A 77 -9.70 13.66 -2.32
C ILE A 77 -10.72 13.93 -3.45
N CYS A 78 -10.95 15.20 -3.82
CA CYS A 78 -11.92 15.55 -4.85
C CYS A 78 -11.60 14.97 -6.24
N LYS A 79 -10.35 14.57 -6.48
CA LYS A 79 -9.91 13.96 -7.75
C LYS A 79 -9.99 12.44 -7.77
N VAL A 80 -10.30 11.80 -6.64
CA VAL A 80 -10.30 10.34 -6.51
C VAL A 80 -11.57 9.86 -5.78
N ASN A 81 -12.27 8.88 -6.34
CA ASN A 81 -13.42 8.28 -5.67
C ASN A 81 -12.97 7.07 -4.84
N LEU A 82 -12.92 7.22 -3.52
CA LEU A 82 -12.42 6.20 -2.60
C LEU A 82 -13.52 5.81 -1.60
N GLU A 83 -13.75 4.50 -1.48
CA GLU A 83 -14.75 3.94 -0.59
C GLU A 83 -14.10 3.25 0.61
N MET A 84 -14.62 3.49 1.82
CA MET A 84 -14.15 2.86 3.05
C MET A 84 -14.15 1.32 2.93
N GLY A 85 -13.07 0.68 3.40
CA GLY A 85 -12.87 -0.77 3.38
C GLY A 85 -12.48 -1.34 2.02
N LYS A 86 -12.40 -0.52 0.96
CA LYS A 86 -11.95 -0.98 -0.36
C LYS A 86 -10.44 -0.91 -0.49
N THR A 87 -9.90 -1.91 -1.18
CA THR A 87 -8.52 -1.90 -1.65
C THR A 87 -8.42 -1.40 -3.08
N PHE A 88 -7.34 -0.68 -3.39
CA PHE A 88 -7.10 -0.12 -4.72
C PHE A 88 -5.59 0.02 -4.98
N LYS A 89 -5.21 0.17 -6.25
CA LYS A 89 -3.83 0.42 -6.65
C LYS A 89 -3.64 1.89 -6.97
N PHE A 90 -2.47 2.44 -6.66
CA PHE A 90 -2.19 3.85 -6.90
C PHE A 90 -0.68 4.12 -7.05
N LYS A 91 -0.36 5.30 -7.56
CA LYS A 91 0.98 5.90 -7.49
C LYS A 91 0.96 7.15 -6.64
N ILE A 92 2.05 7.41 -5.91
CA ILE A 92 2.27 8.69 -5.26
C ILE A 92 2.76 9.67 -6.33
N ILE A 93 2.14 10.84 -6.40
CA ILE A 93 2.45 11.89 -7.37
C ILE A 93 2.77 13.20 -6.67
N SER A 94 3.38 14.14 -7.37
CA SER A 94 3.52 15.51 -6.88
C SER A 94 2.20 16.26 -7.02
N LEU A 95 1.74 16.88 -5.93
CA LEU A 95 0.54 17.72 -5.96
C LEU A 95 0.80 18.95 -6.81
N THR A 96 0.00 19.14 -7.86
CA THR A 96 0.06 20.32 -8.73
C THR A 96 -0.86 21.44 -8.25
N GLN A 97 -2.00 21.08 -7.64
CA GLN A 97 -2.97 22.04 -7.09
C GLN A 97 -3.93 21.34 -6.11
N ASN A 98 -4.19 21.97 -4.95
CA ASN A 98 -5.29 21.59 -4.06
C ASN A 98 -6.50 22.51 -4.29
N ASP A 99 -7.49 21.98 -4.98
CA ASP A 99 -8.76 22.64 -5.32
C ASP A 99 -9.94 22.05 -4.53
N CYS A 100 -9.67 21.20 -3.53
CA CYS A 100 -10.68 20.51 -2.77
C CYS A 100 -11.04 21.28 -1.48
N ILE A 101 -12.25 21.84 -1.43
CA ILE A 101 -12.77 22.47 -0.22
C ILE A 101 -13.24 21.37 0.73
N GLN A 102 -12.53 21.18 1.84
CA GLN A 102 -12.89 20.26 2.91
C GLN A 102 -13.59 20.99 4.06
N CYS A 103 -14.37 20.27 4.88
CA CYS A 103 -14.94 20.83 6.10
C CYS A 103 -13.81 21.12 7.11
N LEU A 104 -13.90 22.21 7.88
CA LEU A 104 -12.89 22.61 8.88
C LEU A 104 -12.99 21.82 10.22
N LEU A 105 -13.48 20.59 10.17
CA LEU A 105 -13.61 19.77 11.36
C LEU A 105 -12.23 19.21 11.75
N TYR A 106 -11.85 19.36 13.03
CA TYR A 106 -10.70 18.63 13.55
C TYR A 106 -11.03 17.13 13.59
N ASP A 107 -10.25 16.31 12.87
CA ASP A 107 -10.44 14.86 12.81
C ASP A 107 -9.14 14.04 12.96
N ALA A 108 -8.09 14.66 13.51
CA ALA A 108 -6.80 14.02 13.85
C ALA A 108 -6.27 13.05 12.76
N PRO A 109 -6.07 13.48 11.50
CA PRO A 109 -5.52 12.62 10.47
C PRO A 109 -4.02 12.35 10.70
N PRO A 110 -3.42 11.36 10.01
CA PRO A 110 -1.97 11.23 9.97
C PRO A 110 -1.31 12.53 9.50
N LYS A 111 -0.11 12.79 10.00
CA LYS A 111 0.75 13.91 9.60
C LYS A 111 1.27 13.72 8.19
N VAL A 112 1.56 12.48 7.79
CA VAL A 112 2.00 12.15 6.44
C VAL A 112 0.82 12.28 5.48
N SER A 113 1.03 13.03 4.40
CA SER A 113 0.07 13.16 3.32
C SER A 113 0.69 12.97 1.95
N TYR A 114 -0.09 12.39 1.04
CA TYR A 114 0.30 12.18 -0.35
C TYR A 114 -0.83 12.58 -1.29
N ALA A 115 -0.45 13.19 -2.41
CA ALA A 115 -1.27 13.18 -3.61
C ALA A 115 -1.08 11.82 -4.32
N ILE A 116 -2.18 11.27 -4.82
CA ILE A 116 -2.19 9.95 -5.44
C ILE A 116 -2.94 9.96 -6.77
N GLU A 117 -2.54 9.05 -7.65
CA GLU A 117 -3.26 8.72 -8.89
C GLU A 117 -3.71 7.26 -8.81
N VAL A 118 -5.03 7.03 -8.91
CA VAL A 118 -5.61 5.67 -8.86
C VAL A 118 -5.38 4.98 -10.19
N ILE A 119 -4.86 3.76 -10.13
CA ILE A 119 -4.67 2.90 -11.29
C ILE A 119 -5.89 1.96 -11.41
N PRO A 120 -6.52 1.87 -12.59
CA PRO A 120 -7.67 0.99 -12.83
C PRO A 120 -7.34 -0.51 -12.72
#